data_AF-A0A427UC92-F1
#
_entry.id   AF-A0A427UC92-F1
#
_cell.length_a   1.000
_cell.length_b   1.000
_cell.length_c   1.000
_cell.angle_alpha   90.00
_cell.angle_beta   90.00
_cell.angle_gamma   90.00
#
_symmetry.space_group_name_H-M   'P 1'
#
loop_
_entity.id
_entity.type
_entity.pdbx_description
1 polymer ?
#
loop_
_entity_poly.entity_id
_entity_poly.type
_entity_poly.pdbx_seq_one_letter_code
_entity_poly.pdbx_strand_id
1 'polypeptide(L)'
;SLNESFVNALAQMNVNAVGVHPMGCVVAKNGRISESFLPALQMMLEKGITPVLHGDVVMDTIKGSSVISGDQIVPYLASKLNAYRIGVGSAEDGVLDEHGHPIPLITPDNFEVASRHIGGSENTDVTGGMLGKVKEMLEMSRQTKVPSYIFNANACGNVMSFLRGEMIGTVIKDKA
;
A
#
# COMPACT_ATOMS: atom_id res chain seq x y z
N SER A 1 7.30 16.88 10.26
CA SER A 1 6.09 16.23 9.70
C SER A 1 6.12 14.73 10.03
N LEU A 2 5.03 13.97 9.80
CA LEU A 2 5.05 12.50 10.00
C LEU A 2 6.11 11.82 9.12
N ASN A 3 6.26 12.27 7.87
CA ASN A 3 7.25 11.74 6.94
C ASN A 3 8.68 11.96 7.46
N GLU A 4 9.01 13.17 7.90
CA GLU A 4 10.33 13.47 8.49
C GLU A 4 10.62 12.60 9.72
N SER A 5 9.64 12.42 10.61
CA SER A 5 9.81 11.55 11.78
C SER A 5 10.10 10.11 11.38
N PHE A 6 9.43 9.59 10.36
CA PHE A 6 9.67 8.23 9.85
C PHE A 6 11.05 8.10 9.18
N VAL A 7 11.44 9.06 8.35
CA VAL A 7 12.77 9.13 7.73
C VAL A 7 13.87 9.18 8.78
N ASN A 8 13.70 10.01 9.82
CA ASN A 8 14.67 10.12 10.91
C ASN A 8 14.79 8.81 11.71
N ALA A 9 13.68 8.11 11.96
CA ALA A 9 13.70 6.81 12.63
C ALA A 9 14.46 5.75 11.81
N LEU A 10 14.29 5.75 10.48
CA LEU A 10 15.05 4.88 9.58
C LEU A 10 16.55 5.25 9.58
N ALA A 11 16.87 6.55 9.49
CA ALA A 11 18.24 7.03 9.50
C ALA A 11 18.99 6.70 10.80
N GLN A 12 18.31 6.76 11.96
CA GLN A 12 18.87 6.33 13.25
C GLN A 12 19.26 4.84 13.27
N MET A 13 18.66 4.04 12.40
CA MET A 13 18.97 2.62 12.21
C MET A 13 19.91 2.38 11.02
N ASN A 14 20.59 3.43 10.53
CA ASN A 14 21.51 3.40 9.38
C ASN A 14 20.85 3.00 8.04
N VAL A 15 19.54 3.17 7.91
CA VAL A 15 18.86 3.06 6.61
C VAL A 15 19.01 4.39 5.86
N ASN A 16 19.53 4.33 4.64
CA ASN A 16 19.69 5.51 3.77
C ASN A 16 18.34 5.95 3.20
N ALA A 17 17.48 6.54 4.04
CA ALA A 17 16.12 6.92 3.71
C ALA A 17 16.00 8.40 3.31
N VAL A 18 15.16 8.70 2.32
CA VAL A 18 14.88 10.08 1.87
C VAL A 18 13.38 10.26 1.67
N GLY A 19 12.83 11.34 2.23
CA GLY A 19 11.43 11.73 2.03
C GLY A 19 11.18 12.19 0.59
N VAL A 20 10.13 11.67 -0.04
CA VAL A 20 9.69 12.08 -1.38
C VAL A 20 8.22 12.50 -1.28
N HIS A 21 7.96 13.78 -1.51
CA HIS A 21 6.62 14.39 -1.42
C HIS A 21 5.86 14.27 -2.74
N PRO A 22 4.77 13.48 -2.83
CA PRO A 22 4.02 13.34 -4.07
C PRO A 22 3.48 14.66 -4.64
N MET A 23 3.17 15.66 -3.80
CA MET A 23 2.75 16.98 -4.28
C MET A 23 3.69 17.57 -5.34
N GLY A 24 5.00 17.32 -5.22
CA GLY A 24 6.02 17.84 -6.13
C GLY A 24 6.33 16.96 -7.33
N CYS A 25 5.80 15.74 -7.40
CA CYS A 25 6.23 14.75 -8.40
C CYS A 25 5.14 13.83 -8.93
N VAL A 26 3.88 14.03 -8.53
CA VAL A 26 2.71 13.26 -8.95
C VAL A 26 1.65 14.20 -9.51
N VAL A 27 1.01 13.79 -10.60
CA VAL A 27 -0.19 14.44 -11.15
C VAL A 27 -1.33 13.44 -11.14
N ALA A 28 -2.51 13.91 -10.74
CA ALA A 28 -3.74 13.15 -10.77
C ALA A 28 -4.64 13.55 -11.95
N LYS A 29 -5.52 12.63 -12.33
CA LYS A 29 -6.65 12.87 -13.22
C LYS A 29 -7.90 12.28 -12.60
N ASN A 30 -8.87 13.14 -12.28
CA ASN A 30 -10.12 12.75 -11.62
C ASN A 30 -9.96 12.03 -10.27
N GLY A 31 -8.89 12.32 -9.52
CA GLY A 31 -8.60 11.71 -8.21
C GLY A 31 -7.87 10.37 -8.27
N ARG A 32 -7.22 10.06 -9.39
CA ARG A 32 -6.35 8.89 -9.57
C ARG A 32 -5.01 9.33 -10.10
N ILE A 33 -3.93 8.70 -9.67
CA ILE A 33 -2.58 8.96 -10.21
C ILE A 33 -2.59 8.73 -11.73
N SER A 34 -2.24 9.77 -12.50
CA SER A 34 -2.05 9.67 -13.95
C SER A 34 -0.57 9.63 -14.32
N GLU A 35 0.24 10.46 -13.66
CA GLU A 35 1.66 10.62 -13.96
C GLU A 35 2.46 10.75 -12.67
N SER A 36 3.71 10.26 -12.69
CA SER A 36 4.67 10.54 -11.63
C SER A 36 6.09 10.55 -12.17
N PHE A 37 6.99 11.25 -11.47
CA PHE A 37 8.40 11.28 -11.82
C PHE A 37 9.15 10.03 -11.35
N LEU A 38 8.95 8.92 -12.06
CA LEU A 38 9.59 7.62 -11.79
C LEU A 38 11.12 7.60 -11.95
N PRO A 39 11.76 8.35 -12.87
CA PRO A 39 13.21 8.26 -13.06
C PRO A 39 14.03 8.57 -11.79
N ALA A 40 13.60 9.56 -10.99
CA ALA A 40 14.27 9.84 -9.71
C ALA A 40 14.17 8.66 -8.74
N LEU A 41 12.98 8.06 -8.61
CA LEU A 41 12.77 6.92 -7.72
C LEU A 41 13.64 5.72 -8.14
N GLN A 42 13.73 5.44 -9.44
CA GLN A 42 14.58 4.38 -9.96
C GLN A 42 16.07 4.63 -9.66
N MET A 43 16.57 5.83 -9.93
CA MET A 43 17.95 6.20 -9.62
C MET A 43 18.24 6.13 -8.11
N MET A 44 17.30 6.53 -7.25
CA MET A 44 17.45 6.40 -5.80
C MET A 44 17.63 4.93 -5.40
N LEU A 45 16.76 4.05 -5.88
CA LEU A 45 16.81 2.61 -5.59
C LEU A 45 18.12 1.98 -6.10
N GLU A 46 18.56 2.32 -7.33
CA GLU A 46 19.84 1.86 -7.89
C GLU A 46 21.06 2.31 -7.09
N LYS A 47 20.97 3.44 -6.38
CA LYS A 47 22.02 3.96 -5.49
C LYS A 47 21.88 3.49 -4.04
N GLY A 48 20.95 2.58 -3.74
CA GLY A 48 20.72 2.09 -2.39
C GLY A 48 20.08 3.13 -1.46
N ILE A 49 19.39 4.13 -2.03
CA ILE A 49 18.58 5.09 -1.28
C ILE A 49 17.15 4.53 -1.21
N THR A 50 16.57 4.51 -0.01
CA THR A 50 15.19 4.09 0.26
C THR A 50 14.25 5.30 0.18
N PRO A 51 13.45 5.46 -0.88
CA PRO A 51 12.48 6.54 -0.97
C PRO A 51 11.31 6.30 0.00
N VAL A 52 10.97 7.31 0.81
CA VAL A 52 9.85 7.29 1.75
C VAL A 52 8.78 8.26 1.27
N LEU A 53 7.73 7.73 0.66
CA LEU A 53 6.56 8.50 0.21
C LEU A 53 5.46 8.48 1.29
N HIS A 54 4.46 9.35 1.12
CA HIS A 54 3.28 9.42 1.98
C HIS A 54 2.06 9.81 1.15
N GLY A 55 0.85 9.64 1.70
CA GLY A 55 -0.35 10.21 1.06
C GLY A 55 -0.27 11.74 1.04
N ASP A 56 -0.74 12.38 -0.02
CA ASP A 56 -0.52 13.81 -0.25
C ASP A 56 -1.63 14.45 -1.08
N VAL A 57 -1.72 15.78 -1.04
CA VAL A 57 -2.53 16.57 -1.98
C VAL A 57 -1.69 16.82 -3.22
N VAL A 58 -2.20 16.46 -4.39
CA VAL A 58 -1.53 16.64 -5.67
C VAL A 58 -2.40 17.46 -6.62
N MET A 59 -1.79 18.04 -7.65
CA MET A 59 -2.54 18.72 -8.70
C MET A 59 -3.32 17.70 -9.53
N ASP A 60 -4.57 18.04 -9.85
CA ASP A 60 -5.47 17.20 -10.64
C ASP A 60 -5.94 17.92 -11.90
N THR A 61 -5.81 17.28 -13.06
CA THR A 61 -6.14 17.91 -14.36
C THR A 61 -7.62 18.19 -14.56
N ILE A 62 -8.52 17.62 -13.74
CA ILE A 62 -9.98 17.79 -13.82
C ILE A 62 -10.53 18.49 -12.58
N LYS A 63 -10.05 18.10 -11.39
CA LYS A 63 -10.55 18.60 -10.10
C LYS A 63 -9.78 19.81 -9.56
N GLY A 64 -8.68 20.20 -10.21
CA GLY A 64 -7.74 21.20 -9.72
C GLY A 64 -6.74 20.59 -8.73
N SER A 65 -7.22 19.93 -7.69
CA SER A 65 -6.40 19.12 -6.78
C SER A 65 -7.13 17.84 -6.35
N SER A 66 -6.38 16.87 -5.83
CA SER A 66 -6.93 15.64 -5.27
C SER A 66 -6.02 15.06 -4.19
N VAL A 67 -6.62 14.36 -3.23
CA VAL A 67 -5.88 13.60 -2.22
C VAL A 67 -5.55 12.23 -2.81
N ILE A 68 -4.27 11.87 -2.79
CA ILE A 68 -3.78 10.55 -3.17
C ILE A 68 -3.36 9.82 -1.89
N SER A 69 -3.96 8.65 -1.65
CA SER A 69 -3.66 7.83 -0.47
C SER A 69 -2.45 6.91 -0.71
N GLY A 70 -1.85 6.43 0.39
CA GLY A 70 -0.84 5.37 0.31
C GLY A 70 -1.36 4.11 -0.38
N ASP A 71 -2.64 3.78 -0.19
CA ASP A 71 -3.30 2.63 -0.83
C ASP A 71 -3.40 2.78 -2.36
N GLN A 72 -3.31 4.00 -2.92
CA GLN A 72 -3.17 4.22 -4.37
C GLN A 72 -1.69 4.29 -4.82
N ILE A 73 -0.80 4.82 -3.99
CA ILE A 73 0.64 4.94 -4.30
C ILE A 73 1.30 3.56 -4.39
N VAL A 74 1.02 2.67 -3.42
CA VAL A 74 1.58 1.32 -3.36
C VAL A 74 1.35 0.54 -4.66
N PRO A 75 0.10 0.34 -5.14
CA PRO A 75 -0.14 -0.43 -6.36
C PRO A 75 0.40 0.25 -7.61
N TYR A 76 0.35 1.58 -7.67
CA TYR A 76 0.91 2.35 -8.78
C TYR A 76 2.43 2.13 -8.89
N LEU A 77 3.17 2.31 -7.79
CA LEU A 77 4.62 2.12 -7.78
C LEU A 77 5.00 0.65 -7.97
N ALA A 78 4.27 -0.29 -7.38
CA ALA A 78 4.52 -1.71 -7.55
C ALA A 78 4.48 -2.12 -9.03
N SER A 79 3.47 -1.66 -9.77
CA SER A 79 3.33 -1.88 -11.20
C SER A 79 4.44 -1.20 -12.00
N LYS A 80 4.76 0.06 -11.70
CA LYS A 80 5.75 0.85 -12.45
C LYS A 80 7.21 0.45 -12.19
N LEU A 81 7.51 -0.09 -11.01
CA LEU A 81 8.85 -0.48 -10.60
C LEU A 81 9.06 -1.99 -10.62
N ASN A 82 8.08 -2.77 -11.12
CA ASN A 82 8.12 -4.24 -11.16
C ASN A 82 8.44 -4.86 -9.78
N ALA A 83 7.78 -4.36 -8.74
CA ALA A 83 7.97 -4.89 -7.39
C ALA A 83 7.53 -6.36 -7.34
N TYR A 84 8.37 -7.24 -6.79
CA TYR A 84 8.08 -8.67 -6.69
C TYR A 84 7.43 -9.06 -5.35
N ARG A 85 7.38 -8.14 -4.38
CA ARG A 85 6.83 -8.37 -3.04
C ARG A 85 6.29 -7.08 -2.45
N ILE A 86 5.04 -7.14 -1.99
CA ILE A 86 4.26 -5.94 -1.67
C ILE A 86 3.58 -6.15 -0.31
N GLY A 87 3.86 -5.26 0.64
CA GLY A 87 3.37 -5.37 2.01
C GLY A 87 2.61 -4.11 2.40
N VAL A 88 1.47 -4.29 3.05
CA VAL A 88 0.67 -3.22 3.61
C VAL A 88 0.51 -3.47 5.10
N GLY A 89 1.23 -2.69 5.89
CA GLY A 89 1.10 -2.70 7.34
C GLY A 89 -0.21 -2.07 7.78
N SER A 90 -0.99 -2.79 8.59
CA SER A 90 -2.20 -2.31 9.24
C SER A 90 -2.07 -2.45 10.76
N ALA A 91 -3.12 -2.04 11.49
CA ALA A 91 -3.22 -2.30 12.92
C ALA A 91 -3.71 -3.73 13.25
N GLU A 92 -4.28 -4.43 12.27
CA GLU A 92 -4.94 -5.73 12.45
C GLU A 92 -4.14 -6.86 11.85
N ASP A 93 -4.32 -8.08 12.34
CA ASP A 93 -3.54 -9.26 11.93
C ASP A 93 -3.73 -9.65 10.45
N GLY A 94 -4.71 -9.06 9.77
CA GLY A 94 -4.93 -9.17 8.33
C GLY A 94 -6.26 -8.53 7.97
N VAL A 95 -6.89 -9.07 6.94
CA VAL A 95 -8.31 -8.82 6.64
C VAL A 95 -9.13 -9.79 7.48
N LEU A 96 -9.92 -9.28 8.40
CA LEU A 96 -10.66 -10.11 9.36
C LEU A 96 -11.98 -10.62 8.78
N ASP A 97 -12.37 -11.84 9.14
CA ASP A 97 -13.69 -12.40 8.90
C ASP A 97 -14.72 -11.93 9.96
N GLU A 98 -15.94 -12.45 9.89
CA GLU A 98 -17.01 -12.14 10.86
C GLU A 98 -16.74 -12.58 12.29
N HIS A 99 -15.78 -13.48 12.49
CA HIS A 99 -15.36 -13.96 13.81
C HIS A 99 -14.13 -13.21 14.34
N GLY A 100 -13.62 -12.23 13.58
CA GLY A 100 -12.41 -11.49 13.93
C GLY A 100 -11.10 -12.25 13.64
N HIS A 101 -11.15 -13.34 12.87
CA HIS A 101 -9.95 -14.07 12.47
C HIS A 101 -9.42 -13.58 11.11
N PRO A 102 -8.10 -13.50 10.91
CA PRO A 102 -7.55 -13.10 9.62
C PRO A 102 -7.83 -14.16 8.55
N ILE A 103 -8.43 -13.73 7.44
CA ILE A 103 -8.65 -14.54 6.25
C ILE A 103 -7.28 -14.81 5.62
N PRO A 104 -6.81 -16.07 5.49
CA PRO A 104 -5.45 -16.33 5.03
C PRO A 104 -5.19 -15.90 3.57
N LEU A 105 -6.22 -15.97 2.73
CA LEU A 105 -6.11 -15.73 1.30
C LEU A 105 -7.39 -15.09 0.75
N ILE A 106 -7.23 -13.97 0.04
CA ILE A 106 -8.28 -13.34 -0.75
C ILE A 106 -7.90 -13.37 -2.24
N THR A 107 -8.85 -13.84 -3.05
CA THR A 107 -8.81 -13.87 -4.51
C THR A 107 -10.10 -13.30 -5.07
N PRO A 108 -10.20 -13.03 -6.40
CA PRO A 108 -11.47 -12.61 -6.99
C PRO A 108 -12.64 -13.57 -6.73
N ASP A 109 -12.39 -14.86 -6.47
CA ASP A 109 -13.43 -15.86 -6.24
C ASP A 109 -14.11 -15.74 -4.87
N ASN A 110 -13.35 -15.39 -3.84
CA ASN A 110 -13.88 -15.27 -2.47
C ASN A 110 -14.05 -13.82 -2.02
N PHE A 111 -13.63 -12.85 -2.83
CA PHE A 111 -13.71 -11.43 -2.50
C PHE A 111 -15.15 -10.96 -2.22
N GLU A 112 -16.14 -11.46 -2.97
CA GLU A 112 -17.55 -11.11 -2.73
C GLU A 112 -18.03 -11.52 -1.34
N VAL A 113 -17.57 -12.67 -0.83
CA VAL A 113 -17.89 -13.11 0.54
C VAL A 113 -17.10 -12.29 1.53
N ALA A 114 -15.77 -12.19 1.36
CA ALA A 114 -14.90 -11.43 2.25
C ALA A 114 -15.36 -9.97 2.42
N SER A 115 -15.74 -9.31 1.33
CA SER A 115 -16.14 -7.90 1.32
C SER A 115 -17.38 -7.58 2.16
N ARG A 116 -18.29 -8.54 2.34
CA ARG A 116 -19.48 -8.36 3.20
C ARG A 116 -19.12 -8.21 4.67
N HIS A 117 -18.03 -8.83 5.09
CA HIS A 117 -17.57 -8.82 6.48
C HIS A 117 -16.67 -7.62 6.78
N ILE A 118 -15.91 -7.16 5.78
CA ILE A 118 -15.00 -6.00 5.91
C ILE A 118 -15.76 -4.69 6.21
N GLY A 119 -16.99 -4.55 5.72
CA GLY A 119 -17.80 -3.33 5.87
C GLY A 119 -18.72 -3.27 7.10
N GLY A 120 -18.73 -4.31 7.94
CA GLY A 120 -19.66 -4.42 9.08
C GLY A 120 -19.21 -3.74 10.38
N SER A 121 -17.96 -3.27 10.47
CA SER A 121 -17.50 -2.51 11.63
C SER A 121 -18.15 -1.12 11.65
N GLU A 122 -18.72 -0.71 12.80
CA GLU A 122 -19.55 0.51 13.01
C GLU A 122 -18.95 1.87 12.61
N ASN A 123 -17.79 1.92 11.96
CA ASN A 123 -17.26 3.12 11.33
C ASN A 123 -17.57 3.07 9.83
N THR A 124 -18.61 3.80 9.42
CA THR A 124 -18.93 4.09 8.01
C THR A 124 -17.64 4.46 7.26
N ASP A 125 -17.18 3.56 6.40
CA ASP A 125 -15.86 3.64 5.75
C ASP A 125 -15.86 4.71 4.64
N VAL A 126 -15.81 5.98 5.05
CA VAL A 126 -15.83 7.16 4.17
C VAL A 126 -14.46 7.50 3.59
N THR A 127 -13.42 6.72 3.90
CA THR A 127 -12.04 6.96 3.43
C THR A 127 -11.47 5.89 2.50
N GLY A 128 -12.22 4.81 2.24
CA GLY A 128 -11.71 3.68 1.48
C GLY A 128 -10.71 2.84 2.28
N GLY A 129 -11.06 2.50 3.51
CA GLY A 129 -10.32 1.74 4.51
C GLY A 129 -9.98 0.31 4.07
N MET A 130 -10.31 -0.71 4.88
CA MET A 130 -9.84 -2.07 4.57
C MET A 130 -10.41 -2.57 3.24
N LEU A 131 -11.67 -2.26 2.91
CA LEU A 131 -12.28 -2.67 1.65
C LEU A 131 -11.63 -2.01 0.45
N GLY A 132 -11.34 -0.70 0.54
CA GLY A 132 -10.67 0.05 -0.53
C GLY A 132 -9.27 -0.50 -0.79
N LYS A 133 -8.51 -0.72 0.28
CA LYS A 133 -7.18 -1.34 0.25
C LYS A 133 -7.18 -2.71 -0.43
N VAL A 134 -8.10 -3.61 -0.06
CA VAL A 134 -8.20 -4.93 -0.68
C VAL A 134 -8.53 -4.82 -2.19
N LYS A 135 -9.41 -3.89 -2.58
CA LYS A 135 -9.73 -3.65 -4.00
C LYS A 135 -8.52 -3.15 -4.80
N GLU A 136 -7.77 -2.18 -4.27
CA GLU A 136 -6.55 -1.67 -4.91
C GLU A 136 -5.50 -2.79 -5.07
N MET A 137 -5.34 -3.64 -4.05
CA MET A 137 -4.42 -4.79 -4.08
C MET A 137 -4.85 -5.88 -5.07
N LEU A 138 -6.15 -6.19 -5.16
CA LEU A 138 -6.67 -7.15 -6.14
C LEU A 138 -6.47 -6.66 -7.58
N GLU A 139 -6.78 -5.39 -7.86
CA GLU A 139 -6.60 -4.80 -9.18
C GLU A 139 -5.11 -4.77 -9.58
N MET A 140 -4.24 -4.40 -8.64
CA MET A 140 -2.79 -4.45 -8.85
C MET A 140 -2.30 -5.88 -9.12
N SER A 141 -2.77 -6.87 -8.35
CA SER A 141 -2.37 -8.27 -8.56
C SER A 141 -2.87 -8.80 -9.91
N ARG A 142 -4.04 -8.35 -10.39
CA ARG A 142 -4.53 -8.67 -11.73
C ARG A 142 -3.60 -8.17 -12.84
N GLN A 143 -3.05 -6.97 -12.67
CA GLN A 143 -2.17 -6.33 -13.65
C GLN A 143 -0.74 -6.87 -13.62
N THR A 144 -0.21 -7.15 -12.42
CA THR A 144 1.22 -7.47 -12.21
C THR A 144 1.47 -8.96 -11.98
N LYS A 145 0.45 -9.74 -11.63
CA LYS A 145 0.53 -11.13 -11.15
C LYS A 145 1.35 -11.32 -9.86
N VAL A 146 1.63 -10.22 -9.16
CA VAL A 146 2.36 -10.23 -7.89
C VAL A 146 1.35 -10.27 -6.74
N PRO A 147 1.57 -11.11 -5.71
CA PRO A 147 0.75 -11.10 -4.50
C PRO A 147 1.14 -9.93 -3.58
N SER A 148 0.15 -9.43 -2.84
CA SER A 148 0.37 -8.50 -1.72
C SER A 148 -0.04 -9.11 -0.40
N TYR A 149 0.49 -8.56 0.70
CA TYR A 149 0.27 -9.05 2.06
C TYR A 149 -0.25 -7.92 2.92
N ILE A 150 -1.41 -8.10 3.56
CA ILE A 150 -1.92 -7.19 4.60
C ILE A 150 -1.67 -7.83 5.96
N PHE A 151 -0.95 -7.14 6.84
CA PHE A 151 -0.54 -7.71 8.13
C PHE A 151 -0.40 -6.63 9.22
N ASN A 152 -0.48 -7.05 10.47
CA ASN A 152 -0.30 -6.17 11.62
C ASN A 152 1.14 -5.70 11.72
N ALA A 153 1.41 -4.42 11.48
CA ALA A 153 2.74 -3.84 11.59
C ALA A 153 3.10 -3.43 13.04
N ASN A 154 2.12 -3.39 13.95
CA ASN A 154 2.35 -3.11 15.37
C ASN A 154 2.83 -4.35 16.13
N ALA A 155 2.48 -5.54 15.66
CA ALA A 155 2.95 -6.79 16.24
C ALA A 155 4.46 -6.97 16.00
N CYS A 156 5.19 -7.15 17.10
CA CYS A 156 6.64 -7.28 17.08
C CYS A 156 7.07 -8.44 16.18
N GLY A 157 8.05 -8.20 15.30
CA GLY A 157 8.59 -9.21 14.39
C GLY A 157 7.86 -9.28 13.03
N ASN A 158 6.60 -8.84 12.91
CA ASN A 158 5.84 -9.00 11.67
C ASN A 158 6.46 -8.31 10.46
N VAL A 159 6.96 -7.07 10.63
CA VAL A 159 7.68 -6.36 9.56
C VAL A 159 8.94 -7.14 9.14
N MET A 160 9.68 -7.70 10.09
CA MET A 160 10.88 -8.50 9.82
C MET A 160 10.52 -9.80 9.09
N SER A 161 9.49 -10.53 9.53
CA SER A 161 8.97 -11.73 8.87
C SER A 161 8.55 -11.44 7.43
N PHE A 162 7.82 -10.34 7.20
CA PHE A 162 7.46 -9.91 5.86
C PHE A 162 8.69 -9.67 4.98
N LEU A 163 9.68 -8.91 5.48
CA LEU A 163 10.91 -8.60 4.74
C LEU A 163 11.77 -9.85 4.46
N ARG A 164 11.70 -10.88 5.32
CA ARG A 164 12.39 -12.17 5.13
C ARG A 164 11.71 -13.11 4.12
N GLY A 165 10.54 -12.75 3.60
CA GLY A 165 9.83 -13.55 2.62
C GLY A 165 8.75 -14.48 3.20
N GLU A 166 8.50 -14.44 4.51
CA GLU A 166 7.52 -15.30 5.17
C GLU A 166 6.08 -14.96 4.73
N MET A 167 5.17 -15.94 4.78
CA MET A 167 3.74 -15.68 4.57
C MET A 167 3.15 -15.12 5.85
N ILE A 168 2.52 -13.96 5.77
CA ILE A 168 2.01 -13.23 6.94
C ILE A 168 0.67 -12.56 6.64
N GLY A 169 -0.19 -12.54 7.66
CA GLY A 169 -1.53 -11.96 7.61
C GLY A 169 -2.37 -12.53 6.47
N THR A 170 -3.02 -11.64 5.72
CA THR A 170 -3.83 -11.99 4.56
C THR A 170 -3.05 -11.80 3.28
N VAL A 171 -2.93 -12.89 2.50
CA VAL A 171 -2.41 -12.82 1.13
C VAL A 171 -3.53 -12.39 0.19
N ILE A 172 -3.26 -11.42 -0.67
CA ILE A 172 -4.17 -11.00 -1.75
C ILE A 172 -3.49 -11.30 -3.07
N LYS A 173 -4.14 -12.09 -3.92
CA LYS A 173 -3.63 -12.40 -5.26
C LYS A 173 -4.75 -12.63 -6.27
N ASP A 174 -4.45 -12.36 -7.54
CA ASP A 174 -5.29 -12.78 -8.64
C ASP A 174 -5.31 -14.32 -8.79
N LYS A 175 -6.22 -14.84 -9.63
CA LYS A 175 -6.23 -16.26 -9.99
C LYS A 175 -4.91 -16.65 -10.65
N ALA A 176 -4.43 -17.85 -10.32
CA ALA A 176 -3.29 -18.48 -10.97
C ALA A 176 -3.55 -18.70 -12.46
#